data_AF-A0A1I7RWJ1-F1
#
_entry.id   AF-A0A1I7RWJ1-F1
#
_cell.length_a   1.000
_cell.length_b   1.000
_cell.length_c   1.000
_cell.angle_alpha   90.00
_cell.angle_beta   90.00
_cell.angle_gamma   90.00
#
_symmetry.space_group_name_H-M   'P 1'
#
loop_
_entity.id
_entity.type
_entity.pdbx_description
1 polymer ?
#
loop_
_entity_poly.entity_id
_entity_poly.type
_entity_poly.pdbx_seq_one_letter_code
_entity_poly.pdbx_strand_id
1 'polypeptide(L)'
;MECVNLGGDYQCVCPLGLELVDNGTRCEGLISNMDTPLQAMTFDTTPNIFECPEGLEWTGTACADIDECAFDAPCQHKCLNHAGGYECYCPEGYILDEFGQCLDINECEMEGVCGQGELCFNQLGDYSCIVNACPPEYRLRIESSDIATCLPLCKNCTTPIIHIYLFPLPQGLPKGTPLARLAAHDTKGKILRNTTFHEIRDIQQPVPERQAVEVRVKEGRATLLLNDRLPAGTKQRLNLRSASVSVDGAHKYASNFHIFTAISKYPF
;
A
#
# COMPACT_ATOMS: atom_id res chain seq x y z
N MET A 1 51.73 -4.92 -21.49
CA MET A 1 52.65 -5.54 -22.46
C MET A 1 53.93 -5.86 -21.72
N GLU A 2 54.40 -7.10 -21.81
CA GLU A 2 55.71 -7.49 -21.28
C GLU A 2 56.60 -7.84 -22.47
N CYS A 3 57.79 -7.25 -22.55
CA CYS A 3 58.74 -7.51 -23.64
C CYS A 3 60.05 -8.04 -23.09
N VAL A 4 60.56 -9.10 -23.72
CA VAL A 4 61.83 -9.72 -23.37
C VAL A 4 62.83 -9.49 -24.50
N ASN A 5 64.02 -9.00 -24.17
CA ASN A 5 65.09 -8.74 -25.12
C ASN A 5 65.88 -10.03 -25.38
N LEU A 6 65.93 -10.45 -26.63
CA LEU A 6 66.66 -11.63 -27.10
C LEU A 6 67.79 -11.18 -28.01
N GLY A 7 68.88 -10.66 -27.42
CA GLY A 7 70.20 -10.58 -28.04
C GLY A 7 70.24 -10.05 -29.49
N GLY A 8 69.47 -9.01 -29.80
CA GLY A 8 69.37 -8.42 -31.14
C GLY A 8 67.94 -8.18 -31.63
N ASP A 9 66.94 -8.76 -30.97
CA ASP A 9 65.50 -8.53 -31.24
C ASP A 9 64.69 -8.49 -29.92
N TYR A 10 63.43 -8.04 -29.97
CA TYR A 10 62.51 -8.02 -28.83
C TYR A 10 61.23 -8.80 -29.12
N GLN A 11 60.84 -9.66 -28.19
CA GLN A 11 59.56 -10.37 -28.27
C GLN A 11 58.63 -9.84 -27.19
N CYS A 12 57.50 -9.27 -27.60
CA CYS A 12 56.47 -8.75 -26.72
C CYS A 12 55.30 -9.72 -26.62
N VAL A 13 54.66 -9.79 -25.46
CA VAL A 13 53.43 -10.54 -25.21
C VAL A 13 52.37 -9.62 -24.63
N CYS A 14 51.14 -9.78 -25.12
CA CYS A 14 49.98 -9.05 -24.63
C CYS A 14 49.29 -9.79 -23.47
N PRO A 15 48.68 -9.05 -22.52
CA PRO A 15 47.77 -9.63 -21.53
C PRO A 15 46.60 -10.39 -22.18
N LEU A 16 45.97 -11.29 -21.41
CA LEU A 16 44.80 -12.07 -21.85
C LEU A 16 43.70 -11.17 -22.44
N GLY A 17 43.25 -11.51 -23.66
CA GLY A 17 42.18 -10.80 -24.37
C GLY A 17 42.64 -9.75 -25.40
N LEU A 18 43.95 -9.57 -25.59
CA LEU A 18 44.53 -8.62 -26.54
C LEU A 18 45.46 -9.33 -27.53
N GLU A 19 45.50 -8.86 -28.78
CA GLU A 19 46.44 -9.32 -29.81
C GLU A 19 47.47 -8.24 -30.17
N LEU A 20 48.65 -8.69 -30.62
CA LEU A 20 49.72 -7.82 -31.08
C LEU A 20 49.36 -7.25 -32.45
N VAL A 21 49.31 -5.92 -32.53
CA VAL A 21 49.14 -5.15 -33.77
C VAL A 21 50.37 -4.26 -33.99
N ASP A 22 50.46 -3.63 -35.17
CA ASP A 22 51.58 -2.76 -35.55
C ASP A 22 52.97 -3.39 -35.34
N ASN A 23 53.18 -4.56 -35.97
CA ASN A 23 54.44 -5.33 -35.91
C ASN A 23 54.96 -5.57 -34.48
N GLY A 24 54.05 -5.81 -33.54
CA GLY A 24 54.39 -6.22 -32.17
C GLY A 24 54.74 -5.07 -31.22
N THR A 25 54.41 -3.83 -31.60
CA THR A 25 54.65 -2.64 -30.76
C THR A 25 53.45 -2.21 -29.93
N ARG A 26 52.27 -2.75 -30.23
CA ARG A 26 51.00 -2.35 -29.60
C ARG A 26 50.08 -3.55 -29.43
N CYS A 27 49.28 -3.54 -28.35
CA CYS A 27 48.25 -4.53 -28.10
C CYS A 27 46.88 -3.91 -28.37
N GLU A 28 46.04 -4.56 -29.17
CA GLU A 28 44.65 -4.16 -29.40
C GLU A 28 43.68 -5.31 -29.09
N GLY A 29 42.48 -4.96 -28.63
CA GLY A 29 41.45 -5.94 -28.30
C GLY A 29 40.83 -6.53 -29.55
N LEU A 30 40.56 -7.83 -29.51
CA LEU A 30 39.76 -8.50 -30.54
C LEU A 30 38.32 -7.99 -30.46
N ILE A 31 37.95 -7.08 -31.36
CA ILE A 31 36.57 -6.67 -31.54
C ILE A 31 35.87 -7.77 -32.35
N SER A 32 35.37 -8.82 -31.69
CA SER A 32 34.42 -9.74 -32.31
C SER A 32 33.00 -9.40 -31.86
N ASN A 33 32.31 -8.71 -32.76
CA ASN A 33 30.85 -8.59 -32.87
C ASN A 33 30.13 -7.68 -31.85
N MET A 34 29.61 -6.59 -32.41
CA MET A 34 28.40 -5.92 -31.95
C MET A 34 27.27 -6.94 -31.79
N ASP A 35 26.81 -7.16 -30.56
CA ASP A 35 25.42 -7.53 -30.19
C ASP A 35 25.25 -7.77 -28.67
N THR A 36 26.09 -7.18 -27.81
CA THR A 36 25.86 -7.14 -26.35
C THR A 36 26.01 -5.71 -25.82
N PRO A 37 25.11 -5.22 -24.95
CA PRO A 37 25.17 -3.86 -24.42
C PRO A 37 26.21 -3.68 -23.29
N LEU A 38 27.27 -4.50 -23.21
CA LEU A 38 28.31 -4.39 -22.19
C LEU A 38 29.67 -4.02 -22.79
N GLN A 39 29.85 -2.75 -23.18
CA GLN A 39 31.17 -2.19 -23.45
C GLN A 39 31.15 -0.67 -23.35
N ALA A 40 30.88 -0.16 -22.16
CA ALA A 40 31.23 1.20 -21.78
C ALA A 40 32.41 1.14 -20.79
N MET A 41 33.62 0.86 -21.30
CA MET A 41 34.85 1.21 -20.59
C MET A 41 35.25 2.60 -21.10
N THR A 42 35.02 3.65 -20.31
CA THR A 42 35.57 4.96 -20.61
C THR A 42 37.07 4.93 -20.34
N PHE A 43 37.88 5.01 -21.39
CA PHE A 43 39.33 5.19 -21.27
C PHE A 43 39.62 6.61 -20.78
N ASP A 44 39.66 6.83 -19.46
CA ASP A 44 40.38 7.95 -18.89
C ASP A 44 41.86 7.56 -18.68
N THR A 45 42.78 8.42 -19.09
CA THR A 45 44.21 8.14 -19.26
C THR A 45 45.02 8.17 -17.96
N THR A 46 44.44 7.74 -16.84
CA THR A 46 45.16 7.56 -15.56
C THR A 46 45.54 6.09 -15.35
N PRO A 47 46.70 5.78 -14.73
CA PRO A 47 47.18 4.41 -14.64
C PRO A 47 46.37 3.63 -13.59
N ASN A 48 45.67 2.59 -14.05
CA ASN A 48 45.05 1.52 -13.25
C ASN A 48 43.89 1.90 -12.31
N ILE A 49 42.81 2.45 -12.85
CA ILE A 49 41.49 2.29 -12.23
C ILE A 49 40.58 1.58 -13.24
N PHE A 50 40.34 0.28 -13.02
CA PHE A 50 39.28 -0.47 -13.71
C PHE A 50 37.96 -0.09 -13.04
N GLU A 51 37.40 1.06 -13.43
CA GLU A 51 36.08 1.47 -12.96
C GLU A 51 35.00 0.86 -13.85
N CYS A 52 34.10 0.11 -13.24
CA CYS A 52 32.90 -0.36 -13.88
C CYS A 52 31.85 0.77 -13.93
N PRO A 53 30.96 0.79 -14.94
CA PRO A 53 29.79 1.67 -14.92
C PRO A 53 28.95 1.45 -13.66
N GLU A 54 28.13 2.45 -13.30
CA GLU A 54 27.21 2.37 -12.16
C GLU A 54 26.32 1.11 -12.24
N GLY A 55 26.12 0.45 -11.10
CA GLY A 55 25.38 -0.83 -11.01
C GLY A 55 26.21 -2.08 -11.36
N LEU A 56 27.51 -1.96 -11.63
CA LEU A 56 28.38 -3.10 -11.94
C LEU A 56 29.60 -3.17 -11.00
N GLU A 57 30.05 -4.39 -10.71
CA GLU A 57 31.22 -4.69 -9.88
C GLU A 57 32.31 -5.41 -10.69
N TRP A 58 33.57 -5.04 -10.46
CA TRP A 58 34.72 -5.67 -11.10
C TRP A 58 35.02 -7.05 -10.48
N THR A 59 34.90 -8.11 -11.27
CA THR A 59 35.15 -9.50 -10.83
C THR A 59 36.61 -9.95 -10.95
N GLY A 60 37.52 -9.07 -11.38
CA GLY A 60 38.91 -9.43 -11.72
C GLY A 60 39.12 -9.77 -13.20
N THR A 61 38.05 -10.05 -13.96
CA THR A 61 38.11 -10.38 -15.39
C THR A 61 37.15 -9.55 -16.25
N ALA A 62 35.99 -9.21 -15.71
CA ALA A 62 34.99 -8.36 -16.36
C ALA A 62 34.16 -7.61 -15.30
N CYS A 63 33.46 -6.57 -15.74
CA CYS A 63 32.37 -5.99 -14.96
C CYS A 63 31.18 -6.95 -14.99
N ALA A 64 30.75 -7.39 -13.82
CA ALA A 64 29.52 -8.15 -13.64
C ALA A 64 28.47 -7.24 -13.01
N ASP A 65 27.21 -7.54 -13.30
CA ASP A 65 26.08 -6.86 -12.72
C ASP A 65 26.01 -7.09 -11.21
N ILE A 66 25.70 -6.03 -10.45
CA ILE A 66 25.37 -6.16 -9.03
C ILE A 66 23.90 -6.52 -8.97
N ASP A 67 23.56 -7.71 -8.45
CA ASP A 67 22.15 -8.06 -8.24
C ASP A 67 21.61 -7.36 -6.99
N GLU A 68 21.14 -6.12 -7.13
CA GLU A 68 20.59 -5.38 -5.98
C GLU A 68 19.34 -6.06 -5.42
N CYS A 69 18.62 -6.85 -6.22
CA CYS A 69 17.48 -7.63 -5.77
C CYS A 69 17.86 -8.77 -4.81
N ALA A 70 19.14 -9.16 -4.76
CA ALA A 70 19.65 -10.14 -3.82
C ALA A 70 19.99 -9.54 -2.43
N PHE A 71 19.93 -8.21 -2.27
CA PHE A 71 20.11 -7.55 -0.99
C PHE A 71 18.85 -7.62 -0.11
N ASP A 72 18.98 -7.23 1.16
CA ASP A 72 17.85 -7.27 2.09
C ASP A 72 16.94 -6.06 1.87
N ALA A 73 15.68 -6.32 1.49
CA ALA A 73 14.62 -5.33 1.22
C ALA A 73 14.97 -4.17 0.24
N PRO A 74 15.44 -4.46 -0.99
CA PRO A 74 15.76 -3.43 -2.00
C PRO A 74 14.53 -2.75 -2.58
N CYS A 75 13.37 -3.41 -2.53
CA CYS A 75 12.06 -2.87 -2.90
C CYS A 75 11.04 -3.22 -1.83
N GLN A 76 9.98 -2.42 -1.69
CA GLN A 76 8.87 -2.74 -0.78
C GLN A 76 8.12 -4.02 -1.19
N HIS A 77 8.00 -4.26 -2.50
CA HIS A 77 7.24 -5.38 -3.05
C HIS A 77 8.07 -6.24 -4.02
N LYS A 78 8.00 -5.98 -5.33
CA LYS A 78 8.68 -6.79 -6.34
C LYS A 78 9.91 -6.04 -6.85
N CYS A 79 11.04 -6.75 -6.92
CA CYS A 79 12.29 -6.26 -7.49
C CYS A 79 12.59 -7.01 -8.78
N LEU A 80 13.01 -6.30 -9.82
CA LEU A 80 13.49 -6.87 -11.07
C LEU A 80 14.90 -6.34 -11.35
N ASN A 81 15.87 -7.24 -11.30
CA ASN A 81 17.26 -6.93 -11.59
C ASN A 81 17.52 -6.89 -13.11
N HIS A 82 18.34 -5.95 -13.57
CA HIS A 82 18.80 -5.86 -14.95
C HIS A 82 20.23 -5.35 -15.01
N ALA A 83 20.93 -5.55 -16.13
CA ALA A 83 22.31 -5.08 -16.24
C ALA A 83 22.42 -3.56 -15.95
N GLY A 84 23.20 -3.19 -14.93
CA GLY A 84 23.41 -1.80 -14.52
C GLY A 84 22.39 -1.23 -13.54
N GLY A 85 21.52 -2.06 -12.93
CA GLY A 85 20.66 -1.66 -11.83
C GLY A 85 19.38 -2.50 -11.68
N TYR A 86 18.39 -1.94 -11.00
CA TYR A 86 17.15 -2.66 -10.72
C TYR A 86 15.93 -1.74 -10.77
N GLU A 87 14.77 -2.37 -10.98
CA GLU A 87 13.47 -1.69 -10.97
C GLU A 87 12.55 -2.29 -9.90
N CYS A 88 11.91 -1.41 -9.13
CA CYS A 88 10.87 -1.78 -8.19
C CYS A 88 9.48 -1.70 -8.83
N TYR A 89 8.64 -2.67 -8.50
CA TYR A 89 7.27 -2.76 -8.98
C TYR A 89 6.29 -2.90 -7.83
N CYS A 90 5.19 -2.14 -7.93
CA CYS A 90 4.09 -2.20 -6.98
C CYS A 90 3.04 -3.25 -7.38
N PRO A 91 2.30 -3.81 -6.40
CA PRO A 91 1.16 -4.65 -6.69
C PRO A 91 0.05 -3.91 -7.44
N GLU A 92 -0.90 -4.66 -7.98
CA GLU A 92 -2.11 -4.06 -8.58
C GLU A 92 -2.84 -3.17 -7.57
N GLY A 93 -3.31 -2.01 -8.03
CA GLY A 93 -3.94 -0.98 -7.19
C GLY A 93 -2.95 -0.03 -6.50
N TYR A 94 -1.64 -0.15 -6.77
CA TYR A 94 -0.61 0.72 -6.20
C TYR A 94 0.27 1.36 -7.27
N ILE A 95 0.78 2.55 -6.96
CA ILE A 95 1.73 3.29 -7.79
C ILE A 95 3.03 3.54 -7.01
N LEU A 96 4.17 3.44 -7.71
CA LEU A 96 5.48 3.72 -7.13
C LEU A 96 5.68 5.24 -7.02
N ASP A 97 6.06 5.73 -5.84
CA ASP A 97 6.40 7.13 -5.63
C ASP A 97 7.89 7.42 -5.90
N GLU A 98 8.29 8.69 -5.77
CA GLU A 98 9.67 9.14 -6.00
C GLU A 98 10.69 8.54 -5.02
N PHE A 99 10.23 7.97 -3.90
CA PHE A 99 11.04 7.34 -2.87
C PHE A 99 11.06 5.80 -2.97
N GLY A 100 10.44 5.22 -4.01
CA GLY A 100 10.36 3.77 -4.20
C GLY A 100 9.31 3.09 -3.31
N GLN A 101 8.36 3.85 -2.75
CA GLN A 101 7.25 3.34 -1.94
C GLN A 101 6.02 3.11 -2.81
N CYS A 102 5.25 2.07 -2.48
CA CYS A 102 3.99 1.76 -3.12
C CYS A 102 2.84 2.47 -2.41
N LEU A 103 2.28 3.47 -3.07
CA LEU A 103 1.13 4.23 -2.60
C LEU A 103 -0.14 3.67 -3.21
N ASP A 104 -1.18 3.56 -2.38
CA ASP A 104 -2.51 3.15 -2.81
C ASP A 104 -3.08 4.13 -3.84
N ILE A 105 -3.62 3.59 -4.93
CA ILE A 105 -4.34 4.39 -5.93
C ILE A 105 -5.77 4.56 -5.41
N ASN A 106 -6.16 5.78 -5.05
CA ASN A 106 -7.52 6.03 -4.60
C ASN A 106 -8.49 6.09 -5.79
N GLU A 107 -9.12 4.97 -6.16
CA GLU A 107 -10.02 4.96 -7.31
C GLU A 107 -11.27 5.80 -7.09
N CYS A 108 -11.64 6.09 -5.84
CA CYS A 108 -12.77 6.95 -5.51
C CYS A 108 -12.53 8.45 -5.82
N GLU A 109 -11.29 8.85 -6.09
CA GLU A 109 -10.97 10.20 -6.57
C GLU A 109 -11.15 10.35 -8.09
N MET A 110 -11.32 9.24 -8.82
CA MET A 110 -11.60 9.26 -10.24
C MET A 110 -13.11 9.47 -10.52
N GLU A 111 -13.43 10.19 -11.60
CA GLU A 111 -14.82 10.41 -11.98
C GLU A 111 -15.47 9.14 -12.56
N GLY A 112 -16.71 8.86 -12.14
CA GLY A 112 -17.53 7.79 -12.73
C GLY A 112 -17.17 6.36 -12.34
N VAL A 113 -16.34 6.17 -11.30
CA VAL A 113 -15.94 4.84 -10.81
C VAL A 113 -17.10 4.03 -10.23
N CYS A 114 -18.02 4.69 -9.53
CA CYS A 114 -19.24 4.09 -9.02
C CYS A 114 -20.49 4.69 -9.69
N GLY A 115 -21.59 3.93 -9.68
CA GLY A 115 -22.87 4.34 -10.23
C GLY A 115 -23.50 5.52 -9.47
N GLN A 116 -24.49 6.16 -10.08
CA GLN A 116 -25.21 7.26 -9.43
C GLN A 116 -25.90 6.79 -8.14
N GLY A 117 -25.62 7.50 -7.03
CA GLY A 117 -26.19 7.19 -5.73
C GLY A 117 -25.49 6.05 -4.96
N GLU A 118 -24.40 5.52 -5.51
CA GLU A 118 -23.53 4.57 -4.82
C GLU A 118 -22.49 5.32 -3.98
N LEU A 119 -22.07 4.70 -2.88
CA LEU A 119 -20.97 5.21 -2.07
C LEU A 119 -19.69 4.45 -2.45
N CYS A 120 -18.69 5.18 -2.92
CA CYS A 120 -17.38 4.58 -3.21
C CYS A 120 -16.61 4.35 -1.91
N PHE A 121 -16.06 3.16 -1.74
CA PHE A 121 -15.19 2.80 -0.62
C PHE A 121 -13.81 2.45 -1.18
N ASN A 122 -12.85 3.36 -0.98
CA ASN A 122 -11.45 3.14 -1.29
C ASN A 122 -10.84 2.13 -0.31
N GLN A 123 -10.25 1.07 -0.82
CA GLN A 123 -9.61 0.02 -0.03
C GLN A 123 -8.14 -0.02 -0.39
N LEU A 124 -7.31 -0.58 0.49
CA LEU A 124 -5.89 -0.66 0.19
C LEU A 124 -5.64 -1.72 -0.90
N GLY A 125 -5.42 -1.24 -2.12
CA GLY A 125 -5.14 -1.99 -3.35
C GLY A 125 -6.34 -2.28 -4.26
N ASP A 126 -7.52 -1.75 -3.98
CA ASP A 126 -8.75 -1.91 -4.78
C ASP A 126 -9.84 -0.96 -4.26
N TYR A 127 -11.02 -0.94 -4.87
CA TYR A 127 -12.18 -0.22 -4.36
C TYR A 127 -13.43 -1.10 -4.32
N SER A 128 -14.50 -0.56 -3.73
CA SER A 128 -15.82 -1.18 -3.86
C SER A 128 -16.92 -0.12 -3.86
N CYS A 129 -17.93 -0.34 -4.70
CA CYS A 129 -19.11 0.50 -4.73
C CYS A 129 -20.20 -0.11 -3.82
N ILE A 130 -20.56 0.63 -2.77
CA ILE A 130 -21.63 0.25 -1.85
C ILE A 130 -22.95 0.69 -2.47
N VAL A 131 -23.63 -0.27 -3.10
CA VAL A 131 -24.99 -0.11 -3.62
C VAL A 131 -25.99 0.01 -2.48
N ASN A 132 -27.05 0.81 -2.68
CA ASN A 132 -28.11 1.02 -1.68
C ASN A 132 -27.56 1.39 -0.30
N ALA A 133 -26.55 2.28 -0.25
CA ALA A 133 -25.90 2.71 0.99
C ALA A 133 -26.91 3.20 2.04
N CYS A 134 -27.99 3.84 1.57
CA CYS A 134 -29.11 4.28 2.38
C CYS A 134 -30.40 3.51 2.05
N PRO A 135 -31.27 3.24 3.04
CA PRO A 135 -32.62 2.74 2.79
C PRO A 135 -33.47 3.73 1.98
N PRO A 136 -34.57 3.29 1.32
CA PRO A 136 -35.39 4.13 0.44
C PRO A 136 -35.91 5.43 1.07
N GLU A 137 -36.19 5.42 2.38
CA GLU A 137 -36.72 6.58 3.12
C GLU A 137 -35.62 7.53 3.65
N TYR A 138 -34.41 7.43 3.11
CA TYR A 138 -33.27 8.24 3.50
C TYR A 138 -32.59 8.86 2.29
N ARG A 139 -32.01 10.04 2.50
CA ARG A 139 -31.06 10.66 1.56
C ARG A 139 -29.64 10.45 2.03
N LEU A 140 -28.76 10.07 1.11
CA LEU A 140 -27.32 10.02 1.34
C LEU A 140 -26.76 11.45 1.40
N ARG A 141 -25.90 11.70 2.38
CA ARG A 141 -25.07 12.91 2.49
C ARG A 141 -23.62 12.46 2.68
N ILE A 142 -22.78 12.71 1.68
CA ILE A 142 -21.34 12.44 1.76
C ILE A 142 -20.70 13.58 2.55
N GLU A 143 -19.89 13.24 3.55
CA GLU A 143 -19.21 14.19 4.43
C GLU A 143 -17.72 14.28 4.09
N SER A 144 -17.12 13.13 3.80
CA SER A 144 -15.77 12.96 3.25
C SER A 144 -15.71 11.67 2.42
N SER A 145 -14.53 11.32 1.90
CA SER A 145 -14.26 10.04 1.23
C SER A 145 -14.72 8.83 2.06
N ASP A 146 -14.49 8.87 3.37
CA ASP A 146 -14.67 7.72 4.27
C ASP A 146 -15.88 7.82 5.20
N ILE A 147 -16.62 8.93 5.12
CA ILE A 147 -17.73 9.22 6.03
C ILE A 147 -18.94 9.71 5.24
N ALA A 148 -20.06 9.03 5.44
CA ALA A 148 -21.34 9.45 4.91
C ALA A 148 -22.45 9.30 5.95
N THR A 149 -23.52 10.05 5.77
CA THR A 149 -24.68 10.03 6.66
C THR A 149 -25.95 9.84 5.84
N CYS A 150 -26.78 8.87 6.19
CA CYS A 150 -28.15 8.78 5.71
C CYS A 150 -29.05 9.58 6.64
N LEU A 151 -29.67 10.62 6.08
CA LEU A 151 -30.64 11.45 6.78
C LEU A 151 -32.06 11.01 6.41
N PRO A 152 -32.96 10.83 7.39
CA PRO A 152 -34.33 10.45 7.09
C PRO A 152 -35.03 11.55 6.27
N LEU A 153 -35.85 11.15 5.29
CA LEU A 153 -36.61 12.09 4.46
C LEU A 153 -37.79 12.71 5.22
N CYS A 154 -38.26 12.04 6.28
CA CYS A 154 -39.34 12.52 7.12
C CYS A 154 -38.91 13.72 7.98
N LYS A 155 -39.81 14.72 8.09
CA LYS A 155 -39.68 15.83 9.03
C LYS A 155 -40.35 15.43 10.35
N ASN A 156 -39.69 15.67 11.48
CA ASN A 156 -40.18 15.39 12.85
C ASN A 156 -40.48 13.90 13.16
N CYS A 157 -39.81 12.97 12.50
CA CYS A 157 -39.86 11.56 12.86
C CYS A 157 -38.77 11.20 13.89
N THR A 158 -39.01 10.15 14.66
CA THR A 158 -38.03 9.58 15.60
C THR A 158 -37.09 8.56 14.95
N THR A 159 -37.11 8.52 13.61
CA THR A 159 -36.26 7.65 12.79
C THR A 159 -34.79 8.02 13.03
N PRO A 160 -33.93 7.04 13.38
CA PRO A 160 -32.54 7.31 13.71
C PRO A 160 -31.75 7.76 12.48
N ILE A 161 -30.77 8.65 12.69
CA ILE A 161 -29.76 8.94 11.66
C ILE A 161 -28.86 7.71 11.49
N ILE A 162 -28.46 7.40 10.26
CA ILE A 162 -27.50 6.32 9.99
C ILE A 162 -26.17 6.97 9.60
N HIS A 163 -25.14 6.73 10.38
CA HIS A 163 -23.77 7.09 10.05
C HIS A 163 -23.09 5.92 9.35
N ILE A 164 -22.34 6.19 8.30
CA ILE A 164 -21.57 5.23 7.53
C ILE A 164 -20.10 5.59 7.67
N TYR A 165 -19.29 4.63 8.11
CA TYR A 165 -17.84 4.77 8.21
C TYR A 165 -17.17 3.70 7.37
N LEU A 166 -16.16 4.12 6.63
CA LEU A 166 -15.36 3.28 5.76
C LEU A 166 -13.93 3.24 6.32
N PHE A 167 -13.44 2.04 6.62
CA PHE A 167 -12.11 1.85 7.21
C PHE A 167 -11.26 0.95 6.31
N PRO A 168 -10.43 1.55 5.44
CA PRO A 168 -9.33 0.84 4.81
C PRO A 168 -8.26 0.56 5.87
N LEU A 169 -7.89 -0.71 6.03
CA LEU A 169 -6.98 -1.15 7.09
C LEU A 169 -5.79 -1.91 6.50
N PRO A 170 -4.55 -1.67 6.98
CA PRO A 170 -3.39 -2.42 6.53
C PRO A 170 -3.44 -3.87 7.04
N GLN A 171 -2.67 -4.73 6.39
CA GLN A 171 -2.49 -6.11 6.85
C GLN A 171 -1.67 -6.14 8.17
N GLY A 172 -1.94 -7.15 9.02
CA GLY A 172 -1.08 -7.42 10.18
C GLY A 172 -1.39 -6.61 11.44
N LEU A 173 -2.50 -5.86 11.48
CA LEU A 173 -2.93 -5.14 12.67
C LEU A 173 -3.03 -6.08 13.89
N PRO A 174 -2.45 -5.70 15.05
CA PRO A 174 -2.44 -6.55 16.23
C PRO A 174 -3.83 -6.66 16.86
N LYS A 175 -4.10 -7.79 17.53
CA LYS A 175 -5.28 -7.94 18.39
C LYS A 175 -5.29 -6.86 19.47
N GLY A 176 -6.45 -6.27 19.71
CA GLY A 176 -6.67 -5.16 20.62
C GLY A 176 -6.50 -3.79 19.99
N THR A 177 -6.19 -3.70 18.69
CA THR A 177 -6.08 -2.40 17.99
C THR A 177 -7.43 -1.67 18.04
N PRO A 178 -7.49 -0.43 18.57
CA PRO A 178 -8.71 0.38 18.55
C PRO A 178 -8.93 0.96 17.15
N LEU A 179 -10.00 0.51 16.48
CA LEU A 179 -10.37 0.97 15.14
C LEU A 179 -11.18 2.27 15.21
N ALA A 180 -12.12 2.36 16.15
CA ALA A 180 -12.95 3.54 16.31
C ALA A 180 -13.41 3.73 17.76
N ARG A 181 -13.74 4.97 18.12
CA ARG A 181 -14.35 5.33 19.40
C ARG A 181 -15.60 6.17 19.14
N LEU A 182 -16.73 5.68 19.62
CA LEU A 182 -18.03 6.34 19.49
C LEU A 182 -18.44 6.90 20.85
N ALA A 183 -18.93 8.13 20.86
CA ALA A 183 -19.49 8.77 22.04
C ALA A 183 -20.57 9.76 21.61
N ALA A 184 -21.64 9.86 22.41
CA ALA A 184 -22.63 10.92 22.23
C ALA A 184 -22.29 12.11 23.13
N HIS A 185 -22.45 13.32 22.60
CA HIS A 185 -22.19 14.57 23.30
C HIS A 185 -23.46 15.42 23.37
N ASP A 186 -23.63 16.20 24.43
CA ASP A 186 -24.66 17.24 24.51
C ASP A 186 -24.28 18.49 23.71
N THR A 187 -25.16 19.49 23.68
CA THR A 187 -24.94 20.76 22.96
C THR A 187 -23.76 21.57 23.50
N LYS A 188 -23.24 21.24 24.68
CA LYS A 188 -22.06 21.86 25.30
C LYS A 188 -20.79 21.00 25.13
N GLY A 189 -20.87 19.91 24.34
CA GLY A 189 -19.76 18.99 24.10
C GLY A 189 -19.50 17.99 25.24
N LYS A 190 -20.36 17.93 26.27
CA LYS A 190 -20.19 16.98 27.39
C LYS A 190 -20.73 15.61 27.01
N ILE A 191 -19.97 14.57 27.35
CA ILE A 191 -20.33 13.18 27.04
C ILE A 191 -21.57 12.74 27.81
N LEU A 192 -22.50 12.12 27.09
CA LEU A 192 -23.69 11.47 27.61
C LEU A 192 -23.33 10.05 28.12
N ARG A 193 -22.92 9.94 29.40
CA ARG A 193 -22.44 8.68 30.02
C ARG A 193 -23.45 7.54 30.04
N ASN A 194 -24.75 7.85 29.94
CA ASN A 194 -25.82 6.84 29.91
C ASN A 194 -26.12 6.33 28.49
N THR A 195 -25.31 6.73 27.49
CA THR A 195 -25.46 6.21 26.13
C THR A 195 -25.14 4.73 26.09
N THR A 196 -26.03 3.97 25.48
CA THR A 196 -25.84 2.54 25.24
C THR A 196 -25.48 2.30 23.79
N PHE A 197 -24.72 1.24 23.54
CA PHE A 197 -24.39 0.78 22.20
C PHE A 197 -24.65 -0.72 22.12
N HIS A 198 -25.36 -1.14 21.09
CA HIS A 198 -25.70 -2.54 20.87
C HIS A 198 -25.45 -2.89 19.41
N GLU A 199 -24.89 -4.06 19.18
CA GLU A 199 -24.71 -4.58 17.84
C GLU A 199 -26.04 -5.05 17.26
N ILE A 200 -26.32 -4.65 16.01
CA ILE A 200 -27.47 -5.11 15.25
C ILE A 200 -26.98 -6.22 14.33
N ARG A 201 -27.38 -7.47 14.62
CA ARG A 201 -27.11 -8.59 13.72
C ARG A 201 -28.12 -8.60 12.59
N ASP A 202 -27.64 -8.74 11.37
CA ASP A 202 -28.47 -8.89 10.19
C ASP A 202 -28.85 -10.37 10.05
N ILE A 203 -30.13 -10.70 10.25
CA ILE A 203 -30.63 -12.09 10.24
C ILE A 203 -30.54 -12.70 8.82
N GLN A 204 -30.41 -11.84 7.79
CA GLN A 204 -30.36 -12.22 6.38
C GLN A 204 -28.94 -12.37 5.82
N GLN A 205 -27.90 -11.94 6.53
CA GLN A 205 -26.51 -12.13 6.07
C GLN A 205 -25.96 -13.46 6.61
N PRO A 206 -25.26 -14.26 5.79
CA PRO A 206 -24.54 -15.43 6.29
C PRO A 206 -23.60 -14.97 7.40
N VAL A 207 -23.75 -15.55 8.59
CA VAL A 207 -22.93 -15.22 9.75
C VAL A 207 -21.46 -15.42 9.34
N PRO A 208 -20.62 -14.39 9.30
CA PRO A 208 -19.19 -14.63 9.17
C PRO A 208 -18.77 -15.47 10.37
N GLU A 209 -18.13 -16.63 10.13
CA GLU A 209 -17.80 -17.62 11.18
C GLU A 209 -17.07 -17.01 12.39
N ARG A 210 -16.40 -15.86 12.19
CA ARG A 210 -15.87 -15.00 13.24
C ARG A 210 -16.03 -13.53 12.89
N GLN A 211 -16.69 -12.79 13.79
CA GLN A 211 -16.64 -11.35 13.79
C GLN A 211 -15.32 -10.90 14.41
N ALA A 212 -14.46 -10.28 13.61
CA ALA A 212 -13.12 -9.92 14.05
C ALA A 212 -13.08 -8.59 14.80
N VAL A 213 -14.20 -7.88 14.92
CA VAL A 213 -14.30 -6.62 15.65
C VAL A 213 -15.17 -6.82 16.89
N GLU A 214 -14.61 -6.60 18.07
CA GLU A 214 -15.28 -6.59 19.36
C GLU A 214 -15.70 -5.15 19.71
N VAL A 215 -16.91 -4.96 20.22
CA VAL A 215 -17.38 -3.66 20.70
C VAL A 215 -17.38 -3.63 22.22
N ARG A 216 -16.50 -2.81 22.82
CA ARG A 216 -16.45 -2.59 24.26
C ARG A 216 -17.10 -1.28 24.65
N VAL A 217 -18.12 -1.35 25.51
CA VAL A 217 -18.84 -0.17 26.00
C VAL A 217 -18.42 0.14 27.43
N LYS A 218 -18.01 1.38 27.69
CA LYS A 218 -17.65 1.86 29.04
C LYS A 218 -18.04 3.34 29.18
N GLU A 219 -18.85 3.65 30.21
CA GLU A 219 -19.26 5.02 30.57
C GLU A 219 -19.80 5.86 29.39
N GLY A 220 -20.67 5.26 28.56
CA GLY A 220 -21.28 5.94 27.43
C GLY A 220 -20.38 6.11 26.20
N ARG A 221 -19.23 5.42 26.19
CA ARG A 221 -18.33 5.31 25.04
C ARG A 221 -18.29 3.88 24.54
N ALA A 222 -18.38 3.69 23.22
CA ALA A 222 -18.05 2.42 22.59
C ALA A 222 -16.67 2.49 21.95
N THR A 223 -15.86 1.47 22.13
CA THR A 223 -14.58 1.28 21.46
C THR A 223 -14.65 0.01 20.63
N LEU A 224 -14.39 0.14 19.33
CA LEU A 224 -14.29 -0.98 18.40
C LEU A 224 -12.86 -1.47 18.41
N LEU A 225 -12.66 -2.73 18.79
CA LEU A 225 -11.36 -3.35 18.94
C LEU A 225 -11.23 -4.53 18.00
N LEU A 226 -10.08 -4.68 17.36
CA LEU A 226 -9.77 -5.88 16.61
C LEU A 226 -9.62 -7.07 17.58
N ASN A 227 -10.48 -8.07 17.49
CA ASN A 227 -10.52 -9.24 18.36
C ASN A 227 -9.69 -10.42 17.84
N ASP A 228 -9.50 -10.52 16.53
CA ASP A 228 -8.71 -11.57 15.89
C ASP A 228 -7.88 -10.98 14.75
N ARG A 229 -6.81 -11.67 14.33
CA ARG A 229 -6.11 -11.30 13.10
C ARG A 229 -7.06 -11.49 11.94
N LEU A 230 -7.29 -10.44 11.19
CA LEU A 230 -8.09 -10.51 9.97
C LEU A 230 -7.23 -11.05 8.82
N PRO A 231 -7.72 -12.05 8.06
CA PRO A 231 -7.06 -12.49 6.85
C PRO A 231 -6.94 -11.35 5.83
N ALA A 232 -5.88 -11.38 5.03
CA ALA A 232 -5.67 -10.44 3.92
C ALA A 232 -6.88 -10.44 2.97
N GLY A 233 -7.29 -9.25 2.50
CA GLY A 233 -8.43 -9.10 1.60
C GLY A 233 -9.81 -9.29 2.27
N THR A 234 -9.89 -9.49 3.58
CA THR A 234 -11.17 -9.66 4.27
C THR A 234 -11.94 -8.35 4.32
N LYS A 235 -13.22 -8.40 3.96
CA LYS A 235 -14.17 -7.28 4.09
C LYS A 235 -15.23 -7.62 5.12
N GLN A 236 -15.59 -6.68 6.00
CA GLN A 236 -16.64 -6.88 7.01
C GLN A 236 -17.55 -5.66 7.13
N ARG A 237 -18.78 -5.90 7.56
CA ARG A 237 -19.73 -4.86 7.93
C ARG A 237 -20.18 -5.08 9.36
N LEU A 238 -20.02 -4.06 10.19
CA LEU A 238 -20.50 -4.01 11.56
C LEU A 238 -21.64 -2.99 11.65
N ASN A 239 -22.79 -3.40 12.18
CA ASN A 239 -23.90 -2.51 12.41
C ASN A 239 -24.07 -2.29 13.91
N LEU A 240 -24.01 -1.03 14.36
CA LEU A 240 -24.24 -0.66 15.76
C LEU A 240 -25.43 0.27 15.87
N ARG A 241 -26.16 0.17 16.98
CA ARG A 241 -27.17 1.12 17.38
C ARG A 241 -26.74 1.80 18.66
N SER A 242 -26.78 3.12 18.68
CA SER A 242 -26.74 3.88 19.91
C SER A 242 -28.14 4.23 20.37
N ALA A 243 -28.32 4.31 21.69
CA ALA A 243 -29.46 4.95 22.31
C ALA A 243 -28.98 5.83 23.47
N SER A 244 -29.36 7.10 23.42
CA SER A 244 -29.00 8.14 24.39
C SER A 244 -30.25 8.83 24.91
N VAL A 245 -30.13 9.39 26.12
CA VAL A 245 -31.15 10.25 26.71
C VAL A 245 -30.49 11.58 27.07
N SER A 246 -31.16 12.70 26.84
CA SER A 246 -30.70 14.02 27.27
C SER A 246 -30.50 14.08 28.79
N VAL A 247 -29.69 15.03 29.23
CA VAL A 247 -29.35 15.21 30.67
C VAL A 247 -30.59 15.46 31.53
N ASP A 248 -31.61 16.13 30.98
CA ASP A 248 -32.90 16.40 31.63
C ASP A 248 -33.89 15.21 31.55
N GLY A 249 -33.52 14.12 30.88
CA GLY A 249 -34.38 12.94 30.70
C GLY A 249 -35.50 13.11 29.67
N ALA A 250 -35.67 14.31 29.10
CA ALA A 250 -36.84 14.66 28.30
C ALA A 250 -36.80 14.12 26.86
N HIS A 251 -35.60 13.90 26.31
CA HIS A 251 -35.42 13.53 24.91
C HIS A 251 -34.64 12.24 24.77
N LYS A 252 -35.13 11.35 23.91
CA LYS A 252 -34.45 10.11 23.54
C LYS A 252 -33.90 10.25 22.12
N TYR A 253 -32.64 9.88 21.95
CA TYR A 253 -31.95 9.91 20.67
C TYR A 253 -31.47 8.51 20.33
N ALA A 254 -31.49 8.18 19.05
CA ALA A 254 -30.92 6.95 18.54
C ALA A 254 -30.20 7.22 17.22
N SER A 255 -29.07 6.58 17.03
CA SER A 255 -28.36 6.56 15.76
C SER A 255 -27.97 5.13 15.42
N ASN A 256 -27.95 4.82 14.13
CA ASN A 256 -27.35 3.59 13.64
C ASN A 256 -25.98 3.93 13.03
N PHE A 257 -25.05 2.98 13.10
CA PHE A 257 -23.70 3.10 12.57
C PHE A 257 -23.46 1.88 11.70
N HIS A 258 -23.27 2.08 10.39
CA HIS A 258 -22.81 1.06 9.47
C HIS A 258 -21.31 1.27 9.27
N ILE A 259 -20.51 0.31 9.72
CA ILE A 259 -19.07 0.42 9.73
C ILE A 259 -18.53 -0.67 8.81
N PHE A 260 -17.93 -0.25 7.70
CA PHE A 260 -17.33 -1.13 6.72
C PHE A 260 -15.83 -1.15 6.94
N THR A 261 -15.25 -2.34 7.01
CA THR A 261 -13.81 -2.52 7.10
C THR A 261 -13.33 -3.37 5.93
N ALA A 262 -12.15 -3.04 5.39
CA ALA A 262 -11.47 -3.84 4.38
C ALA A 262 -9.98 -3.93 4.74
N ILE A 263 -9.46 -5.16 4.79
CA ILE A 263 -8.03 -5.41 5.03
C ILE A 263 -7.31 -5.50 3.70
N SER A 264 -6.18 -4.80 3.60
CA SER A 264 -5.29 -4.91 2.44
C SER A 264 -4.94 -6.37 2.10
N LYS A 265 -4.82 -6.65 0.81
CA LYS A 265 -4.28 -7.92 0.32
C LYS A 265 -2.77 -8.01 0.51
N TYR A 266 -2.10 -6.85 0.56
CA TYR A 266 -0.64 -6.74 0.58
C TYR A 266 -0.14 -6.19 1.93
N PRO A 267 1.03 -6.66 2.40
CA PRO A 267 1.68 -6.09 3.56
C PRO A 267 2.23 -4.69 3.21
N PHE A 268 2.17 -3.78 4.18
CA PHE A 268 2.72 -2.43 4.06
C PHE A 268 4.03 -2.31 4.79
#